data_AF-A0A1E4HFL5-F1
#
_entry.id   AF-A0A1E4HFL5-F1
#
_cell.length_a   1.000
_cell.length_b   1.000
_cell.length_c   1.000
_cell.angle_alpha   90.00
_cell.angle_beta   90.00
_cell.angle_gamma   90.00
#
_symmetry.space_group_name_H-M   'P 1'
#
loop_
_entity.id
_entity.type
_entity.pdbx_description
1 polymer ?
#
loop_
_entity_poly.entity_id
_entity_poly.type
_entity_poly.pdbx_seq_one_letter_code
_entity_poly.pdbx_strand_id
1 'polypeptide(L)'
;DIVGTGGDGACSFNISTASMFVAAAAGARIAKHGGRSVSSKSGSADGLEALGASIDLAPAQVAACLAETGIGFMFAPNHHPAMKVVAPVRGEMGVRTLFNILGPLTNPAGAPNILMGVFHPDLVGIQIRVLQALGARRALVVWGRDGMDEISLGAATMVGELRDGVVREYEVEPEDFGLAMASSRNLRVEDAGESKAMLLGALHGEPGVPHDIVCLNAGAALYAADVVEDIGAGIERARAAIASGAAHAKMQAFVAATRRLAGVP
;
A
#
# COMPACT_ATOMS: atom_id res chain seq x y z
N ASP A 1 4.23 -6.22 3.28
CA ASP A 1 4.21 -4.81 2.85
C ASP A 1 3.05 -4.59 1.90
N ILE A 2 2.53 -3.36 1.84
CA ILE A 2 1.57 -2.90 0.82
C ILE A 2 2.12 -1.57 0.31
N VAL A 3 2.71 -1.57 -0.87
CA VAL A 3 3.55 -0.46 -1.34
C VAL A 3 3.47 -0.34 -2.85
N GLY A 4 3.62 0.86 -3.39
CA GLY A 4 3.71 1.11 -4.82
C GLY A 4 5.04 1.74 -5.19
N THR A 5 5.47 1.60 -6.45
CA THR A 5 6.58 2.39 -6.99
C THR A 5 6.26 3.89 -7.03
N GLY A 6 4.97 4.24 -7.03
CA GLY A 6 4.47 5.58 -7.29
C GLY A 6 4.73 6.01 -8.73
N GLY A 7 4.32 7.23 -9.06
CA GLY A 7 4.53 7.79 -10.39
C GLY A 7 3.58 7.24 -11.45
N ASP A 8 2.45 6.66 -11.08
CA ASP A 8 1.38 6.33 -12.04
C ASP A 8 0.73 7.58 -12.67
N GLY A 9 0.82 8.74 -12.00
CA GLY A 9 0.18 9.98 -12.44
C GLY A 9 -1.34 9.98 -12.22
N ALA A 10 -1.88 8.98 -11.52
CA ALA A 10 -3.30 8.87 -11.26
C ALA A 10 -3.77 9.98 -10.30
N CYS A 11 -2.92 10.40 -9.36
CA CYS A 11 -3.24 11.33 -8.28
C CYS A 11 -4.45 10.85 -7.46
N SER A 12 -4.56 9.54 -7.23
CA SER A 12 -5.59 8.98 -6.38
C SER A 12 -5.33 9.30 -4.91
N PHE A 13 -6.37 9.18 -4.08
CA PHE A 13 -6.19 9.12 -2.62
C PHE A 13 -5.29 7.94 -2.22
N ASN A 14 -4.83 7.93 -0.96
CA ASN A 14 -3.87 6.94 -0.48
C ASN A 14 -4.48 5.54 -0.25
N ILE A 15 -4.82 4.83 -1.34
CA ILE A 15 -5.44 3.50 -1.37
C ILE A 15 -4.60 2.46 -0.61
N SER A 16 -3.30 2.33 -0.90
CA SER A 16 -2.42 1.41 -0.16
C SER A 16 -2.27 1.74 1.34
N THR A 17 -2.52 2.98 1.77
CA THR A 17 -2.53 3.36 3.19
C THR A 17 -3.86 2.98 3.84
N ALA A 18 -4.99 3.23 3.17
CA ALA A 18 -6.31 2.77 3.63
C ALA A 18 -6.35 1.24 3.75
N SER A 19 -5.87 0.55 2.71
CA SER A 19 -5.82 -0.91 2.62
C SER A 19 -4.96 -1.54 3.71
N MET A 20 -3.89 -0.87 4.15
CA MET A 20 -3.07 -1.30 5.30
C MET A 20 -3.91 -1.41 6.58
N PHE A 21 -4.75 -0.42 6.89
CA PHE A 21 -5.57 -0.45 8.10
C PHE A 21 -6.62 -1.55 8.05
N VAL A 22 -7.25 -1.73 6.89
CA VAL A 22 -8.24 -2.79 6.67
C VAL A 22 -7.61 -4.17 6.76
N ALA A 23 -6.50 -4.42 6.06
CA ALA A 23 -5.79 -5.70 6.11
C ALA A 23 -5.30 -6.03 7.52
N ALA A 24 -4.77 -5.03 8.26
CA ALA A 24 -4.34 -5.23 9.64
C ALA A 24 -5.51 -5.54 10.60
N ALA A 25 -6.67 -4.89 10.41
CA ALA A 25 -7.87 -5.21 11.16
C ALA A 25 -8.42 -6.60 10.82
N ALA A 26 -8.25 -7.05 9.58
CA ALA A 26 -8.69 -8.36 9.10
C ALA A 26 -7.71 -9.50 9.41
N GLY A 27 -6.56 -9.23 10.02
CA GLY A 27 -5.65 -10.24 10.59
C GLY A 27 -4.23 -10.28 10.00
N ALA A 28 -3.90 -9.42 9.04
CA ALA A 28 -2.52 -9.29 8.58
C ALA A 28 -1.64 -8.50 9.57
N ARG A 29 -0.33 -8.70 9.50
CA ARG A 29 0.67 -7.83 10.13
C ARG A 29 1.32 -6.98 9.07
N ILE A 30 1.33 -5.67 9.24
CA ILE A 30 1.79 -4.73 8.22
C ILE A 30 3.06 -4.02 8.66
N ALA A 31 4.16 -4.30 7.98
CA ALA A 31 5.36 -3.46 8.01
C ALA A 31 5.39 -2.66 6.70
N LYS A 32 4.84 -1.44 6.71
CA LYS A 32 4.72 -0.58 5.52
C LYS A 32 5.95 0.28 5.34
N HIS A 33 6.61 0.17 4.20
CA HIS A 33 7.67 1.10 3.81
C HIS A 33 7.07 2.22 2.96
N GLY A 34 7.46 3.47 3.21
CA GLY A 34 6.91 4.59 2.45
C GLY A 34 7.66 5.90 2.63
N GLY A 35 7.39 6.84 1.73
CA GLY A 35 8.01 8.16 1.70
C GLY A 35 7.00 9.27 1.50
N ARG A 36 7.52 10.50 1.46
CA ARG A 36 6.78 11.68 0.99
C ARG A 36 6.62 11.61 -0.52
N SER A 37 5.56 12.23 -1.03
CA SER A 37 5.38 12.30 -2.47
C SER A 37 6.49 13.11 -3.15
N VAL A 38 6.90 12.65 -4.34
CA VAL A 38 7.74 13.40 -5.29
C VAL A 38 6.94 13.79 -6.54
N SER A 39 5.82 13.10 -6.84
CA SER A 39 5.05 13.28 -8.08
C SER A 39 3.52 13.19 -7.91
N SER A 40 3.00 12.62 -6.82
CA SER A 40 1.56 12.61 -6.48
C SER A 40 1.19 13.80 -5.59
N LYS A 41 -0.11 14.05 -5.43
CA LYS A 41 -0.63 15.10 -4.53
C LYS A 41 -0.56 14.74 -3.05
N SER A 42 -0.41 13.45 -2.71
CA SER A 42 -0.27 12.95 -1.33
C SER A 42 0.48 11.62 -1.29
N GLY A 43 1.66 11.58 -0.66
CA GLY A 43 2.41 10.33 -0.43
C GLY A 43 1.87 9.57 0.77
N SER A 44 2.32 8.33 0.99
CA SER A 44 1.88 7.56 2.17
C SER A 44 2.27 8.25 3.48
N ALA A 45 3.45 8.89 3.53
CA ALA A 45 3.87 9.66 4.69
C ALA A 45 2.97 10.88 4.94
N ASP A 46 2.67 11.63 3.89
CA ASP A 46 1.83 12.84 3.96
C ASP A 46 0.39 12.49 4.41
N GLY A 47 -0.16 11.38 3.88
CA GLY A 47 -1.47 10.87 4.29
C GLY A 47 -1.50 10.39 5.75
N LEU A 48 -0.44 9.75 6.25
CA LEU A 48 -0.35 9.33 7.66
C LEU A 48 -0.21 10.52 8.61
N GLU A 49 0.56 11.54 8.26
CA GLU A 49 0.65 12.78 9.03
C GLU A 49 -0.69 13.53 9.05
N ALA A 50 -1.41 13.57 7.92
CA ALA A 50 -2.75 14.16 7.86
C ALA A 50 -3.73 13.45 8.81
N LEU A 51 -3.57 12.14 9.02
CA LEU A 51 -4.32 11.36 10.02
C LEU A 51 -3.84 11.60 11.47
N GLY A 52 -2.72 12.28 11.66
CA GLY A 52 -2.16 12.65 12.97
C GLY A 52 -1.12 11.67 13.52
N ALA A 53 -0.66 10.71 12.71
CA ALA A 53 0.38 9.75 13.10
C ALA A 53 1.75 10.43 13.21
N SER A 54 2.58 9.95 14.14
CA SER A 54 4.00 10.29 14.14
C SER A 54 4.76 9.32 13.23
N ILE A 55 5.30 9.82 12.12
CA ILE A 55 5.99 8.98 11.12
C ILE A 55 7.50 8.88 11.35
N ASP A 56 8.07 9.76 12.17
CA ASP A 56 9.51 9.84 12.46
C ASP A 56 9.87 9.01 13.69
N LEU A 57 9.52 7.71 13.65
CA LEU A 57 9.86 6.77 14.72
C LEU A 57 11.22 6.12 14.46
N ALA A 58 11.99 5.93 15.53
CA ALA A 58 13.20 5.13 15.52
C ALA A 58 12.86 3.63 15.33
N PRO A 59 13.79 2.80 14.81
CA PRO A 59 13.52 1.38 14.53
C PRO A 59 12.92 0.60 15.70
N ALA A 60 13.38 0.84 16.94
CA ALA A 60 12.85 0.19 18.13
C ALA A 60 11.39 0.60 18.44
N GLN A 61 11.03 1.86 18.18
CA GLN A 61 9.66 2.35 18.33
C GLN A 61 8.75 1.79 17.24
N VAL A 62 9.24 1.67 15.99
CA VAL A 62 8.49 1.00 14.91
C VAL A 62 8.20 -0.45 15.27
N ALA A 63 9.19 -1.19 15.80
CA ALA A 63 9.01 -2.56 16.26
C ALA A 63 7.98 -2.67 17.39
N ALA A 64 8.00 -1.74 18.35
CA ALA A 64 7.01 -1.68 19.42
C ALA A 64 5.59 -1.39 18.88
N CYS A 65 5.45 -0.44 17.96
CA CYS A 65 4.17 -0.11 17.31
C CYS A 65 3.60 -1.32 16.54
N LEU A 66 4.46 -2.03 15.81
CA LEU A 66 4.10 -3.25 15.09
C LEU A 66 3.66 -4.37 16.04
N ALA A 67 4.31 -4.51 17.20
CA ALA A 67 3.94 -5.51 18.20
C ALA A 67 2.60 -5.20 18.86
N GLU A 68 2.31 -3.93 19.14
CA GLU A 68 1.08 -3.49 19.82
C GLU A 68 -0.14 -3.45 18.88
N THR A 69 0.04 -2.92 17.68
CA THR A 69 -1.09 -2.58 16.80
C THR A 69 -1.23 -3.55 15.63
N GLY A 70 -0.18 -4.32 15.33
CA GLY A 70 -0.06 -5.09 14.09
C GLY A 70 0.40 -4.25 12.90
N ILE A 71 0.74 -2.97 13.09
CA ILE A 71 1.18 -2.05 12.04
C ILE A 71 2.47 -1.33 12.47
N GLY A 72 3.46 -1.28 11.57
CA GLY A 72 4.63 -0.42 11.68
C GLY A 72 4.85 0.33 10.37
N PHE A 73 5.12 1.63 10.45
CA PHE A 73 5.49 2.45 9.29
C PHE A 73 6.98 2.79 9.35
N MET A 74 7.70 2.50 8.27
CA MET A 74 9.12 2.79 8.12
C MET A 74 9.25 3.94 7.14
N PHE A 75 9.59 5.12 7.66
CA PHE A 75 9.78 6.30 6.83
C PHE A 75 11.12 6.22 6.08
N ALA A 76 11.06 6.17 4.74
CA ALA A 76 12.20 5.84 3.89
C ALA A 76 13.49 6.65 4.18
N PRO A 77 13.44 7.98 4.41
CA PRO A 77 14.64 8.76 4.74
C PRO A 77 15.39 8.32 6.00
N ASN A 78 14.70 7.70 6.96
CA ASN A 78 15.30 7.24 8.22
C ASN A 78 16.03 5.91 8.06
N HIS A 79 15.57 5.07 7.12
CA HIS A 79 16.11 3.73 6.92
C HIS A 79 17.09 3.63 5.75
N HIS A 80 17.13 4.64 4.88
CA HIS A 80 18.02 4.69 3.73
C HIS A 80 18.86 5.99 3.73
N PRO A 81 19.69 6.26 4.76
CA PRO A 81 20.44 7.51 4.88
C PRO A 81 21.41 7.74 3.70
N ALA A 82 21.93 6.67 3.09
CA ALA A 82 22.77 6.75 1.90
C ALA A 82 22.06 7.40 0.70
N MET A 83 20.71 7.33 0.63
CA MET A 83 19.94 7.97 -0.43
C MET A 83 20.02 9.49 -0.42
N LYS A 84 20.43 10.11 0.71
CA LYS A 84 20.67 11.57 0.79
C LYS A 84 21.75 12.04 -0.19
N VAL A 85 22.71 11.19 -0.52
CA VAL A 85 23.79 11.50 -1.47
C VAL A 85 23.26 11.53 -2.91
N VAL A 86 22.28 10.67 -3.22
CA VAL A 86 21.76 10.50 -4.59
C VAL A 86 20.53 11.38 -4.84
N ALA A 87 19.86 11.85 -3.79
CA ALA A 87 18.64 12.64 -3.88
C ALA A 87 18.80 13.95 -4.71
N PRO A 88 19.87 14.76 -4.55
CA PRO A 88 20.05 15.97 -5.36
C PRO A 88 20.18 15.66 -6.85
N VAL A 89 20.99 14.65 -7.21
CA VAL A 89 21.19 14.22 -8.60
C VAL A 89 19.88 13.75 -9.23
N ARG A 90 19.07 12.98 -8.48
CA ARG A 90 17.74 12.56 -8.95
C ARG A 90 16.80 13.73 -9.16
N GLY A 91 16.86 14.73 -8.28
CA GLY A 91 16.08 15.97 -8.40
C GLY A 91 16.45 16.75 -9.66
N GLU A 92 17.75 16.92 -9.93
CA GLU A 92 18.25 17.61 -11.12
C GLU A 92 17.90 16.86 -12.42
N MET A 93 17.98 15.52 -12.41
CA MET A 93 17.64 14.71 -13.58
C MET A 93 16.16 14.81 -13.96
N GLY A 94 15.25 14.90 -12.98
CA GLY A 94 13.81 15.06 -13.23
C GLY A 94 13.13 13.91 -13.99
N VAL A 95 13.83 12.80 -14.23
CA VAL A 95 13.35 11.62 -14.97
C VAL A 95 13.33 10.38 -14.10
N ARG A 96 12.54 9.38 -14.50
CA ARG A 96 12.53 8.07 -13.83
C ARG A 96 13.83 7.33 -14.09
N THR A 97 14.34 6.71 -13.04
CA THR A 97 15.55 5.88 -13.08
C THR A 97 15.30 4.58 -12.33
N LEU A 98 16.30 3.69 -12.27
CA LEU A 98 16.24 2.48 -11.46
C LEU A 98 15.84 2.76 -10.00
N PHE A 99 16.23 3.92 -9.44
CA PHE A 99 15.87 4.30 -8.08
C PHE A 99 14.37 4.47 -7.83
N ASN A 100 13.56 4.65 -8.87
CA ASN A 100 12.10 4.73 -8.74
C ASN A 100 11.45 3.37 -8.50
N ILE A 101 12.13 2.27 -8.83
CA ILE A 101 11.59 0.91 -8.65
C ILE A 101 12.23 0.15 -7.47
N LEU A 102 13.24 0.74 -6.82
CA LEU A 102 13.94 0.12 -5.68
C LEU A 102 13.20 0.26 -4.36
N GLY A 103 12.43 1.33 -4.13
CA GLY A 103 11.79 1.59 -2.83
C GLY A 103 10.95 0.41 -2.31
N PRO A 104 10.07 -0.18 -3.12
CA PRO A 104 9.30 -1.37 -2.75
C PRO A 104 10.15 -2.63 -2.49
N LEU A 105 11.38 -2.71 -3.02
CA LEU A 105 12.29 -3.85 -2.87
C LEU A 105 13.17 -3.76 -1.62
N THR A 106 13.20 -2.61 -0.94
CA THR A 106 14.14 -2.33 0.16
C THR A 106 13.45 -2.18 1.51
N ASN A 107 12.33 -2.88 1.74
CA ASN A 107 11.63 -2.83 3.03
C ASN A 107 12.57 -3.18 4.20
N PRO A 108 12.82 -2.25 5.15
CA PRO A 108 13.81 -2.47 6.22
C PRO A 108 13.48 -3.61 7.18
N ALA A 109 12.20 -3.99 7.30
CA ALA A 109 11.76 -5.09 8.15
C ALA A 109 11.92 -6.47 7.50
N GLY A 110 12.35 -6.55 6.24
CA GLY A 110 12.48 -7.82 5.51
C GLY A 110 11.14 -8.54 5.41
N ALA A 111 10.04 -7.80 5.19
CA ALA A 111 8.70 -8.38 5.12
C ALA A 111 8.65 -9.50 4.06
N PRO A 112 8.35 -10.75 4.45
CA PRO A 112 8.42 -11.89 3.53
C PRO A 112 7.28 -11.90 2.52
N ASN A 113 6.21 -11.14 2.80
CA ASN A 113 4.99 -11.09 2.01
C ASN A 113 4.73 -9.65 1.53
N ILE A 114 4.47 -9.44 0.24
CA ILE A 114 4.41 -8.10 -0.38
C ILE A 114 3.26 -8.00 -1.40
N LEU A 115 2.43 -6.96 -1.30
CA LEU A 115 1.64 -6.44 -2.42
C LEU A 115 2.35 -5.19 -2.95
N MET A 116 2.78 -5.22 -4.21
CA MET A 116 3.59 -4.21 -4.87
C MET A 116 2.90 -3.65 -6.11
N GLY A 117 2.51 -2.40 -6.06
CA GLY A 117 2.13 -1.62 -7.23
C GLY A 117 3.32 -1.24 -8.10
N VAL A 118 3.18 -1.33 -9.43
CA VAL A 118 4.17 -0.79 -10.38
C VAL A 118 3.52 0.15 -11.38
N PHE A 119 4.24 1.19 -11.82
CA PHE A 119 3.70 2.20 -12.74
C PHE A 119 3.72 1.80 -14.23
N HIS A 120 4.28 0.64 -14.58
CA HIS A 120 4.48 0.21 -15.98
C HIS A 120 4.30 -1.31 -16.12
N PRO A 121 3.66 -1.81 -17.20
CA PRO A 121 3.38 -3.23 -17.38
C PRO A 121 4.64 -4.11 -17.35
N ASP A 122 5.72 -3.70 -18.02
CA ASP A 122 6.98 -4.47 -18.04
C ASP A 122 7.54 -4.75 -16.65
N LEU A 123 7.24 -3.88 -15.68
CA LEU A 123 7.73 -4.04 -14.31
C LEU A 123 7.02 -5.18 -13.56
N VAL A 124 5.85 -5.64 -14.02
CA VAL A 124 5.11 -6.73 -13.36
C VAL A 124 5.95 -8.00 -13.33
N GLY A 125 6.34 -8.49 -14.50
CA GLY A 125 7.18 -9.67 -14.62
C GLY A 125 8.61 -9.46 -14.10
N ILE A 126 9.20 -8.27 -14.30
CA ILE A 126 10.56 -7.98 -13.83
C ILE A 126 10.61 -8.00 -12.29
N GLN A 127 9.74 -7.25 -11.62
CA GLN A 127 9.79 -7.09 -10.17
C GLN A 127 9.40 -8.36 -9.44
N ILE A 128 8.47 -9.17 -9.96
CA ILE A 128 8.11 -10.43 -9.29
C ILE A 128 9.28 -11.41 -9.26
N ARG A 129 10.07 -11.47 -10.35
CA ARG A 129 11.30 -12.28 -10.42
C ARG A 129 12.41 -11.72 -9.52
N VAL A 130 12.53 -10.40 -9.41
CA VAL A 130 13.47 -9.78 -8.46
C VAL A 130 13.07 -10.11 -7.00
N LEU A 131 11.79 -10.01 -6.66
CA LEU A 131 11.29 -10.38 -5.33
C LEU A 131 11.58 -11.85 -5.00
N GLN A 132 11.40 -12.76 -5.98
CA GLN A 132 11.78 -14.17 -5.82
C GLN A 132 13.29 -14.31 -5.54
N ALA A 133 14.14 -13.63 -6.30
CA ALA A 133 15.60 -13.65 -6.12
C ALA A 133 16.05 -13.05 -4.77
N LEU A 134 15.31 -12.07 -4.25
CA LEU A 134 15.52 -11.47 -2.93
C LEU A 134 14.96 -12.32 -1.77
N GLY A 135 14.30 -13.45 -2.07
CA GLY A 135 13.79 -14.38 -1.08
C GLY A 135 12.41 -14.04 -0.51
N ALA A 136 11.60 -13.25 -1.22
CA ALA A 136 10.19 -13.09 -0.86
C ALA A 136 9.49 -14.46 -0.85
N ARG A 137 8.60 -14.68 0.13
CA ARG A 137 7.85 -15.94 0.27
C ARG A 137 6.56 -15.90 -0.54
N ARG A 138 5.80 -14.80 -0.43
CA ARG A 138 4.60 -14.55 -1.23
C ARG A 138 4.57 -13.12 -1.71
N ALA A 139 4.36 -12.92 -2.99
CA ALA A 139 4.27 -11.57 -3.52
C ALA A 139 3.23 -11.46 -4.63
N LEU A 140 2.59 -10.31 -4.69
CA LEU A 140 1.82 -9.86 -5.83
C LEU A 140 2.47 -8.57 -6.33
N VAL A 141 2.83 -8.53 -7.61
CA VAL A 141 3.17 -7.30 -8.32
C VAL A 141 2.03 -6.98 -9.26
N VAL A 142 1.48 -5.78 -9.16
CA VAL A 142 0.24 -5.40 -9.85
C VAL A 142 0.38 -4.11 -10.64
N TRP A 143 -0.28 -4.06 -11.79
CA TRP A 143 -0.45 -2.87 -12.60
C TRP A 143 -1.84 -2.84 -13.22
N GLY A 144 -2.63 -1.82 -12.89
CA GLY A 144 -3.92 -1.58 -13.51
C GLY A 144 -3.73 -1.11 -14.95
N ARG A 145 -4.48 -1.67 -15.91
CA ARG A 145 -4.39 -1.29 -17.33
C ARG A 145 -4.84 0.14 -17.63
N ASP A 146 -5.46 0.81 -16.67
CA ASP A 146 -5.73 2.25 -16.70
C ASP A 146 -4.56 3.11 -16.16
N GLY A 147 -3.42 2.48 -15.89
CA GLY A 147 -2.15 3.12 -15.53
C GLY A 147 -1.82 3.10 -14.04
N MET A 148 -2.74 2.64 -13.18
CA MET A 148 -2.57 2.67 -11.73
C MET A 148 -1.50 1.69 -11.23
N ASP A 149 -0.74 2.09 -10.21
CA ASP A 149 0.11 1.19 -9.43
C ASP A 149 -0.65 0.56 -8.25
N GLU A 150 -1.90 0.15 -8.51
CA GLU A 150 -2.80 -0.53 -7.57
C GLU A 150 -3.63 -1.55 -8.38
N ILE A 151 -4.34 -2.46 -7.71
CA ILE A 151 -5.40 -3.24 -8.39
C ILE A 151 -6.56 -2.28 -8.68
N SER A 152 -6.92 -2.17 -9.96
CA SER A 152 -7.82 -1.14 -10.45
C SER A 152 -9.28 -1.61 -10.48
N LEU A 153 -10.20 -0.66 -10.29
CA LEU A 153 -11.62 -0.81 -10.64
C LEU A 153 -11.92 -0.31 -12.05
N GLY A 154 -11.00 0.42 -12.68
CA GLY A 154 -11.23 1.09 -13.96
C GLY A 154 -10.87 0.25 -15.18
N ALA A 155 -10.13 -0.84 -15.00
CA ALA A 155 -9.68 -1.75 -16.04
C ALA A 155 -9.19 -3.08 -15.42
N ALA A 156 -8.91 -4.08 -16.26
CA ALA A 156 -8.20 -5.28 -15.83
C ALA A 156 -6.82 -4.92 -15.24
N THR A 157 -6.36 -5.75 -14.32
CA THR A 157 -5.06 -5.61 -13.64
C THR A 157 -4.15 -6.76 -14.03
N MET A 158 -2.95 -6.44 -14.51
CA MET A 158 -1.88 -7.43 -14.71
C MET A 158 -1.29 -7.80 -13.36
N VAL A 159 -1.12 -9.10 -13.11
CA VAL A 159 -0.63 -9.64 -11.83
C VAL A 159 0.54 -10.57 -12.09
N GLY A 160 1.67 -10.27 -11.46
CA GLY A 160 2.77 -11.19 -11.24
C GLY A 160 2.67 -11.76 -9.83
N GLU A 161 2.40 -13.04 -9.70
CA GLU A 161 2.30 -13.74 -8.42
C GLU A 161 3.53 -14.59 -8.18
N LEU A 162 4.06 -14.54 -6.96
CA LEU A 162 5.00 -15.49 -6.40
C LEU A 162 4.30 -16.21 -5.25
N ARG A 163 4.09 -17.51 -5.40
CA ARG A 163 3.52 -18.37 -4.36
C ARG A 163 4.20 -19.73 -4.39
N ASP A 164 4.63 -20.19 -3.22
CA ASP A 164 5.27 -21.51 -3.02
C ASP A 164 6.48 -21.72 -3.97
N GLY A 165 7.25 -20.66 -4.19
CA GLY A 165 8.44 -20.66 -5.05
C GLY A 165 8.15 -20.62 -6.56
N VAL A 166 6.88 -20.57 -6.96
CA VAL A 166 6.46 -20.53 -8.37
C VAL A 166 6.01 -19.12 -8.73
N VAL A 167 6.51 -18.60 -9.85
CA VAL A 167 6.05 -17.34 -10.45
C VAL A 167 4.96 -17.64 -11.49
N ARG A 168 3.86 -16.91 -11.42
CA ARG A 168 2.78 -16.91 -12.41
C ARG A 168 2.46 -15.49 -12.83
N GLU A 169 2.08 -15.32 -14.09
CA GLU A 169 1.60 -14.03 -14.61
C GLU A 169 0.19 -14.25 -15.18
N TYR A 170 -0.77 -13.42 -14.77
CA TYR A 170 -2.17 -13.51 -15.18
C TYR A 170 -2.84 -12.13 -15.08
N GLU A 171 -4.11 -12.06 -15.48
CA GLU A 171 -4.93 -10.85 -15.35
C GLU A 171 -6.15 -11.13 -14.48
N VAL A 172 -6.61 -10.08 -13.79
CA VAL A 172 -7.86 -10.08 -13.03
C VAL A 172 -8.68 -8.86 -13.41
N GLU A 173 -10.00 -9.02 -13.42
CA GLU A 173 -10.98 -7.96 -13.65
C GLU A 173 -11.78 -7.71 -12.36
N PRO A 174 -12.29 -6.49 -12.11
CA PRO A 174 -13.17 -6.21 -10.97
C PRO A 174 -14.35 -7.20 -10.90
N GLU A 175 -14.91 -7.55 -12.05
CA GLU A 175 -16.04 -8.46 -12.20
C GLU A 175 -15.74 -9.89 -11.72
N ASP A 176 -14.48 -10.34 -11.75
CA ASP A 176 -14.07 -11.65 -11.20
C ASP A 176 -14.36 -11.73 -9.70
N PHE A 177 -14.49 -10.58 -9.03
CA PHE A 177 -14.78 -10.45 -7.61
C PHE A 177 -16.18 -9.89 -7.33
N GLY A 178 -17.05 -9.82 -8.35
CA GLY A 178 -18.39 -9.25 -8.23
C GLY A 178 -18.40 -7.73 -8.00
N LEU A 179 -17.32 -7.03 -8.34
CA LEU A 179 -17.22 -5.57 -8.27
C LEU A 179 -17.62 -4.95 -9.61
N ALA A 180 -18.31 -3.82 -9.56
CA ALA A 180 -18.61 -3.05 -10.76
C ALA A 180 -17.38 -2.23 -11.19
N MET A 181 -17.12 -2.19 -12.49
CA MET A 181 -16.12 -1.27 -13.02
C MET A 181 -16.48 0.18 -12.71
N ALA A 182 -15.45 0.95 -12.34
CA ALA A 182 -15.57 2.37 -12.03
C ALA A 182 -14.33 3.12 -12.50
N SER A 183 -14.54 4.27 -13.14
CA SER A 183 -13.45 5.13 -13.60
C SER A 183 -12.53 5.55 -12.45
N SER A 184 -11.22 5.34 -12.59
CA SER A 184 -10.20 5.80 -11.64
C SER A 184 -10.19 7.32 -11.43
N ARG A 185 -10.80 8.09 -12.34
CA ARG A 185 -11.02 9.54 -12.13
C ARG A 185 -11.85 9.83 -10.88
N ASN A 186 -12.72 8.91 -10.46
CA ASN A 186 -13.54 9.06 -9.26
C ASN A 186 -12.73 8.94 -7.96
N LEU A 187 -11.44 8.58 -8.06
CA LEU A 187 -10.54 8.39 -6.93
C LEU A 187 -9.52 9.52 -6.81
N ARG A 188 -9.54 10.48 -7.74
CA ARG A 188 -8.60 11.61 -7.76
C ARG A 188 -8.81 12.55 -6.60
N VAL A 189 -7.70 13.08 -6.09
CA VAL A 189 -7.67 14.09 -5.03
C VAL A 189 -6.67 15.18 -5.38
N GLU A 190 -6.98 16.41 -5.00
CA GLU A 190 -6.14 17.58 -5.26
C GLU A 190 -5.14 17.86 -4.14
N ASP A 191 -5.44 17.42 -2.91
CA ASP A 191 -4.58 17.60 -1.74
C ASP A 191 -4.69 16.47 -0.69
N ALA A 192 -3.86 16.56 0.36
CA ALA A 192 -3.82 15.60 1.46
C ALA A 192 -5.08 15.62 2.33
N GLY A 193 -5.81 16.74 2.38
CA GLY A 193 -7.07 16.88 3.12
C GLY A 193 -8.19 16.10 2.44
N GLU A 194 -8.34 16.23 1.12
CA GLU A 194 -9.24 15.42 0.32
C GLU A 194 -8.89 13.93 0.38
N SER A 195 -7.59 13.59 0.26
CA SER A 195 -7.11 12.21 0.43
C SER A 195 -7.52 11.62 1.78
N LYS A 196 -7.36 12.39 2.86
CA LYS A 196 -7.76 11.99 4.21
C LYS A 196 -9.27 11.80 4.31
N ALA A 197 -10.07 12.72 3.78
CA ALA A 197 -11.54 12.63 3.83
C ALA A 197 -12.03 11.36 3.12
N MET A 198 -11.54 11.11 1.90
CA MET A 198 -11.89 9.92 1.12
C MET A 198 -11.44 8.62 1.80
N LEU A 199 -10.23 8.60 2.38
CA LEU A 199 -9.74 7.47 3.16
C LEU A 199 -10.64 7.18 4.36
N LEU A 200 -11.03 8.22 5.12
CA LEU A 200 -11.90 8.05 6.28
C LEU A 200 -13.29 7.54 5.88
N GLY A 201 -13.88 8.09 4.81
CA GLY A 201 -15.16 7.59 4.28
C GLY A 201 -15.10 6.10 3.93
N ALA A 202 -14.02 5.65 3.25
CA ALA A 202 -13.81 4.24 2.97
C ALA A 202 -13.68 3.39 4.26
N LEU A 203 -12.97 3.86 5.28
CA LEU A 203 -12.82 3.15 6.56
C LEU A 203 -14.11 3.16 7.41
N HIS A 204 -15.00 4.12 7.20
CA HIS A 204 -16.33 4.19 7.83
C HIS A 204 -17.39 3.36 7.10
N GLY A 205 -17.04 2.76 5.95
CA GLY A 205 -17.97 1.96 5.17
C GLY A 205 -18.95 2.79 4.36
N GLU A 206 -18.62 4.04 4.03
CA GLU A 206 -19.41 4.84 3.10
C GLU A 206 -19.45 4.13 1.73
N PRO A 207 -20.64 3.81 1.19
CA PRO A 207 -20.73 3.07 -0.06
C PRO A 207 -20.16 3.90 -1.22
N GLY A 208 -19.38 3.26 -2.09
CA GLY A 208 -18.87 3.88 -3.31
C GLY A 208 -17.50 3.36 -3.73
N VAL A 209 -16.98 3.96 -4.81
CA VAL A 209 -15.71 3.57 -5.45
C VAL A 209 -14.52 3.55 -4.46
N PRO A 210 -14.35 4.52 -3.53
CA PRO A 210 -13.27 4.47 -2.56
C PRO A 210 -13.33 3.26 -1.62
N HIS A 211 -14.53 2.88 -1.17
CA HIS A 211 -14.72 1.70 -0.33
C HIS A 211 -14.38 0.41 -1.10
N ASP A 212 -14.87 0.29 -2.33
CA ASP A 212 -14.68 -0.93 -3.11
C ASP A 212 -13.23 -1.14 -3.53
N ILE A 213 -12.50 -0.09 -3.93
CA ILE A 213 -11.09 -0.23 -4.30
C ILE A 213 -10.20 -0.56 -3.09
N VAL A 214 -10.57 -0.05 -1.91
CA VAL A 214 -9.89 -0.40 -0.65
C VAL A 214 -10.17 -1.84 -0.27
N CYS A 215 -11.40 -2.33 -0.41
CA CYS A 215 -11.71 -3.75 -0.20
C CYS A 215 -10.92 -4.65 -1.15
N LEU A 216 -10.84 -4.29 -2.43
CA LEU A 216 -10.09 -5.03 -3.45
C LEU A 216 -8.61 -5.14 -3.11
N ASN A 217 -7.94 -4.01 -2.86
CA ASN A 217 -6.51 -3.99 -2.56
C ASN A 217 -6.19 -4.58 -1.17
N ALA A 218 -7.05 -4.38 -0.16
CA ALA A 218 -6.90 -5.05 1.13
C ALA A 218 -7.11 -6.56 1.04
N GLY A 219 -8.05 -7.02 0.22
CA GLY A 219 -8.29 -8.44 -0.04
C GLY A 219 -7.09 -9.13 -0.68
N ALA A 220 -6.51 -8.50 -1.70
CA ALA A 220 -5.27 -8.97 -2.30
C ALA A 220 -4.09 -8.95 -1.33
N ALA A 221 -3.99 -7.94 -0.46
CA ALA A 221 -2.97 -7.90 0.58
C ALA A 221 -3.13 -9.02 1.62
N LEU A 222 -4.37 -9.36 2.01
CA LEU A 222 -4.66 -10.49 2.90
C LEU A 222 -4.28 -11.83 2.26
N TYR A 223 -4.57 -11.98 0.98
CA TYR A 223 -4.17 -13.14 0.19
C TYR A 223 -2.63 -13.26 0.10
N ALA A 224 -1.93 -12.19 -0.26
CA ALA A 224 -0.47 -12.17 -0.30
C ALA A 224 0.15 -12.42 1.09
N ALA A 225 -0.54 -12.01 2.16
CA ALA A 225 -0.13 -12.23 3.54
C ALA A 225 -0.38 -13.65 4.07
N ASP A 226 -0.93 -14.57 3.26
CA ASP A 226 -1.30 -15.95 3.66
C ASP A 226 -2.36 -15.97 4.80
N VAL A 227 -3.25 -14.97 4.81
CA VAL A 227 -4.35 -14.86 5.79
C VAL A 227 -5.64 -15.52 5.26
N VAL A 228 -5.75 -15.65 3.93
CA VAL A 228 -6.87 -16.25 3.20
C VAL A 228 -6.35 -17.01 1.97
N GLU A 229 -7.15 -17.93 1.44
CA GLU A 229 -6.76 -18.81 0.33
C GLU A 229 -6.86 -18.16 -1.06
N ASP A 230 -7.68 -17.12 -1.21
CA ASP A 230 -7.89 -16.39 -2.45
C ASP A 230 -8.26 -14.92 -2.21
N ILE A 231 -8.19 -14.11 -3.28
CA ILE A 231 -8.46 -12.66 -3.23
C ILE A 231 -9.93 -12.37 -2.88
N GLY A 232 -10.88 -13.17 -3.37
CA GLY A 232 -12.31 -12.99 -3.10
C GLY A 232 -12.65 -13.15 -1.62
N ALA A 233 -12.14 -14.20 -0.97
CA ALA A 233 -12.24 -14.40 0.48
C ALA A 233 -11.56 -13.26 1.25
N GLY A 234 -10.48 -12.70 0.70
CA GLY A 234 -9.83 -11.50 1.22
C GLY A 234 -10.74 -10.27 1.18
N ILE A 235 -11.44 -10.05 0.07
CA ILE A 235 -12.39 -8.94 -0.10
C ILE A 235 -13.53 -9.05 0.91
N GLU A 236 -14.10 -10.23 1.10
CA GLU A 236 -15.17 -10.44 2.09
C GLU A 236 -14.70 -10.15 3.52
N ARG A 237 -13.49 -10.58 3.89
CA ARG A 237 -12.91 -10.22 5.19
C ARG A 237 -12.61 -8.73 5.32
N ALA A 238 -12.18 -8.08 4.24
CA ALA A 238 -11.96 -6.64 4.22
C ALA A 238 -13.28 -5.88 4.44
N ARG A 239 -14.35 -6.26 3.74
CA ARG A 239 -15.71 -5.70 3.94
C ARG A 239 -16.18 -5.89 5.38
N ALA A 240 -16.01 -7.09 5.95
CA ALA A 240 -16.38 -7.36 7.34
C ALA A 240 -15.58 -6.50 8.35
N ALA A 241 -14.28 -6.28 8.11
CA ALA A 241 -13.43 -5.45 8.96
C ALA A 241 -13.82 -3.96 8.91
N ILE A 242 -14.26 -3.48 7.74
CA ILE A 242 -14.80 -2.12 7.59
C ILE A 242 -16.18 -2.01 8.26
N ALA A 243 -17.11 -2.90 7.93
CA ALA A 243 -18.49 -2.86 8.42
C ALA A 243 -18.59 -2.97 9.96
N SER A 244 -17.66 -3.69 10.60
CA SER A 244 -17.58 -3.78 12.07
C SER A 244 -16.94 -2.55 12.74
N GLY A 245 -16.41 -1.60 11.97
CA GLY A 245 -15.64 -0.46 12.47
C GLY A 245 -14.21 -0.81 12.89
N ALA A 246 -13.80 -2.07 12.76
CA ALA A 246 -12.47 -2.53 13.19
C ALA A 246 -11.34 -1.87 12.40
N ALA A 247 -11.54 -1.60 11.10
CA ALA A 247 -10.55 -0.91 10.27
C ALA A 247 -10.30 0.54 10.75
N HIS A 248 -11.35 1.30 11.03
CA HIS A 248 -11.23 2.65 11.58
C HIS A 248 -10.60 2.64 12.99
N ALA A 249 -11.04 1.74 13.87
CA ALA A 249 -10.45 1.59 15.19
C ALA A 249 -8.96 1.21 15.13
N LYS A 250 -8.56 0.38 14.15
CA LYS A 250 -7.16 0.01 13.91
C LYS A 250 -6.32 1.21 13.50
N MET A 251 -6.84 2.07 12.62
CA MET A 251 -6.19 3.34 12.25
C MET A 251 -5.99 4.23 13.48
N GLN A 252 -7.02 4.40 14.31
CA GLN A 252 -6.92 5.20 15.54
C GLN A 252 -5.90 4.63 16.53
N ALA A 253 -5.89 3.31 16.73
CA ALA A 253 -4.92 2.64 17.59
C ALA A 253 -3.48 2.83 17.09
N PHE A 254 -3.24 2.72 15.78
CA PHE A 254 -1.95 3.01 15.17
C PHE A 254 -1.53 4.47 15.41
N VAL A 255 -2.39 5.43 15.11
CA VAL A 255 -2.11 6.87 15.33
C VAL A 255 -1.76 7.13 16.80
N ALA A 256 -2.58 6.65 17.74
CA ALA A 256 -2.34 6.84 19.17
C ALA A 256 -1.00 6.21 19.62
N ALA A 257 -0.71 4.99 19.18
CA ALA A 257 0.54 4.30 19.50
C ALA A 257 1.76 5.07 18.98
N THR A 258 1.73 5.53 17.73
CA THR A 258 2.85 6.29 17.15
C THR A 258 3.13 7.59 17.90
N ARG A 259 2.09 8.36 18.27
CA ARG A 259 2.24 9.60 19.05
C ARG A 259 2.85 9.34 20.41
N ARG A 260 2.29 8.35 21.14
CA ARG A 260 2.78 7.96 22.47
C ARG A 260 4.24 7.49 22.41
N LEU A 261 4.59 6.67 21.42
CA LEU A 261 5.96 6.16 21.27
C LEU A 261 6.94 7.26 20.88
N ALA A 262 6.52 8.24 20.09
CA ALA A 262 7.32 9.41 19.74
C ALA A 262 7.51 10.40 20.90
N GLY A 263 6.79 10.23 22.01
CA GLY A 263 6.78 11.21 23.11
C GLY A 263 6.03 12.50 22.74
N VAL A 264 5.16 12.45 21.72
CA VAL A 264 4.30 13.57 21.33
C VAL A 264 3.00 13.49 22.15
N PRO A 265 2.57 14.59 22.80
CA PRO A 265 1.34 14.61 23.59
C PRO A 265 0.07 14.31 22.78
#